data_AF-K2SAH3-F1
#
_entry.id   AF-K2SAH3-F1
#
_cell.length_a   1.000
_cell.length_b   1.000
_cell.length_c   1.000
_cell.angle_alpha   90.00
_cell.angle_beta   90.00
_cell.angle_gamma   90.00
#
_symmetry.space_group_name_H-M   'P 1'
#
loop_
_entity.id
_entity.type
_entity.pdbx_description
1 polymer ?
#
loop_
_entity_poly.entity_id
_entity_poly.type
_entity_poly.pdbx_seq_one_letter_code
_entity_poly.pdbx_strand_id
1 'polypeptide(L)'
;MPNLSKDPRVMLAMIHFAPWYRNSMLVEFAEELAPHLSSERTGLQVQGTFIPEEEVEKRYLNRPYGNAYDFSQEKPLEGMF
;
A
#
# COMPACT_ATOMS: atom_id res chain seq x y z
N MET A 1 1.11 15.93 -18.41
CA MET A 1 1.10 17.40 -18.58
C MET A 1 1.72 18.06 -17.36
N PRO A 2 2.59 19.06 -17.54
CA PRO A 2 3.18 19.83 -16.43
C PRO A 2 2.11 20.66 -15.71
N ASN A 3 2.24 20.79 -14.38
CA ASN A 3 1.45 21.75 -13.59
C ASN A 3 2.14 23.12 -13.70
N LEU A 4 1.48 24.10 -14.34
CA LEU A 4 2.00 25.47 -14.53
C LEU A 4 1.52 26.46 -13.45
N SER A 5 0.74 26.00 -12.47
CA SER A 5 0.27 26.80 -11.33
C SER A 5 1.36 26.96 -10.26
N LYS A 6 1.17 27.94 -9.35
CA LYS A 6 1.93 28.06 -8.10
C LYS A 6 1.43 27.10 -7.02
N ASP A 7 0.23 26.54 -7.19
CA ASP A 7 -0.39 25.63 -6.22
C ASP A 7 0.00 24.17 -6.49
N PRO A 8 0.41 23.41 -5.46
CA PRO A 8 0.65 21.97 -5.58
C PRO A 8 -0.61 21.20 -6.00
N ARG A 9 -0.45 20.25 -6.92
CA ARG A 9 -1.52 19.32 -7.30
C ARG A 9 -1.36 18.00 -6.56
N VAL A 10 -2.15 17.80 -5.52
CA VAL A 10 -2.16 16.58 -4.72
C VAL A 10 -3.01 15.50 -5.40
N MET A 11 -2.51 14.27 -5.43
CA MET A 11 -3.23 13.12 -5.99
C MET A 11 -3.10 11.94 -5.02
N LEU A 12 -4.23 11.29 -4.76
CA LEU A 12 -4.26 9.98 -4.11
C LEU A 12 -4.24 8.90 -5.18
N ALA A 13 -3.35 7.92 -5.04
CA ALA A 13 -3.25 6.78 -5.93
C ALA A 13 -3.44 5.48 -5.14
N MET A 14 -4.31 4.62 -5.65
CA MET A 14 -4.54 3.26 -5.13
C MET A 14 -4.45 2.30 -6.31
N ILE A 15 -3.83 1.13 -6.10
CA ILE A 15 -3.58 0.16 -7.16
C ILE A 15 -4.15 -1.19 -6.71
N HIS A 16 -5.02 -1.76 -7.54
CA HIS A 16 -5.46 -3.15 -7.37
C HIS A 16 -4.55 -4.06 -8.17
N PHE A 17 -4.12 -5.14 -7.54
CA PHE A 17 -3.32 -6.17 -8.19
C PHE A 17 -4.16 -7.44 -8.35
N ALA A 18 -3.87 -8.21 -9.42
CA ALA A 18 -4.41 -9.54 -9.55
C ALA A 18 -3.86 -10.44 -8.42
N PRO A 19 -4.61 -11.43 -7.91
CA PRO A 19 -4.17 -12.25 -6.77
C PRO A 19 -2.85 -13.00 -6.98
N TRP A 20 -2.46 -13.24 -8.23
CA TRP A 20 -1.22 -13.93 -8.60
C TRP A 20 -0.04 -12.98 -8.85
N TYR A 21 -0.22 -11.67 -8.66
CA TYR A 21 0.83 -10.68 -8.85
C TYR A 21 1.81 -10.71 -7.67
N ARG A 22 3.08 -11.00 -7.97
CA ARG A 22 4.17 -11.36 -7.03
C ARG A 22 4.57 -10.29 -6.01
N ASN A 23 3.87 -9.17 -5.98
CA ASN A 23 4.38 -7.97 -5.34
C ASN A 23 3.25 -7.07 -4.86
N SER A 24 2.48 -7.59 -3.92
CA SER A 24 1.58 -6.76 -3.14
C SER A 24 2.39 -6.02 -2.08
N MET A 25 2.86 -4.82 -2.39
CA MET A 25 3.35 -3.92 -1.35
C MET A 25 2.28 -3.81 -0.25
N LEU A 26 2.65 -4.19 0.96
CA LEU A 26 1.75 -4.08 2.11
C LEU A 26 1.70 -2.63 2.60
N VAL A 27 0.49 -2.09 2.70
CA VAL A 27 0.25 -0.77 3.26
C VAL A 27 0.08 -0.89 4.77
N GLU A 28 0.80 -0.07 5.55
CA GLU A 28 0.60 -0.01 6.99
C GLU A 28 -0.64 0.84 7.29
N PHE A 29 -1.58 0.28 8.06
CA PHE A 29 -2.79 0.94 8.55
C PHE A 29 -2.81 0.91 10.08
N ALA A 30 -3.58 1.83 10.67
CA ALA A 30 -3.85 1.81 12.10
C ALA A 30 -4.71 0.59 12.45
N GLU A 31 -4.44 -0.08 13.57
CA GLU A 31 -5.16 -1.28 14.05
C GLU A 31 -6.68 -1.06 14.13
N GLU A 32 -7.09 0.14 14.50
CA GLU A 32 -8.48 0.59 14.61
C GLU A 32 -9.23 0.50 13.27
N LEU A 33 -8.51 0.53 12.15
CA LEU A 33 -9.09 0.42 10.80
C LEU A 33 -9.27 -1.04 10.35
N ALA A 34 -8.74 -2.03 11.05
CA ALA A 34 -8.85 -3.43 10.64
C ALA A 34 -10.31 -3.90 10.43
N PRO A 35 -11.27 -3.59 11.33
CA PRO A 35 -12.68 -3.94 11.11
C PRO A 35 -13.33 -3.18 9.95
N HIS A 36 -12.72 -2.09 9.48
CA HIS A 36 -13.20 -1.30 8.35
C HIS A 36 -12.66 -1.80 7.01
N LEU A 37 -11.50 -2.43 7.02
CA LEU A 37 -10.78 -2.89 5.83
C LEU A 37 -10.87 -4.41 5.63
N SER A 38 -11.62 -5.12 6.48
CA SER A 38 -11.75 -6.57 6.38
C SER A 38 -12.47 -7.00 5.09
N SER A 39 -12.15 -8.19 4.60
CA SER A 39 -12.76 -8.75 3.39
C SER A 39 -14.23 -9.09 3.59
N GLU A 40 -14.64 -9.47 4.80
CA GLU A 40 -16.04 -9.74 5.15
C GLU A 40 -16.90 -8.47 5.01
N ARG A 41 -16.32 -7.31 5.31
CA ARG A 41 -17.02 -6.02 5.23
C ARG A 41 -16.97 -5.40 3.85
N THR A 42 -15.80 -5.43 3.21
CA THR A 42 -15.56 -4.70 1.96
C THR A 42 -15.79 -5.56 0.71
N GLY A 43 -15.79 -6.88 0.86
CA GLY A 43 -15.73 -7.83 -0.26
C GLY A 43 -14.39 -7.82 -1.01
N LEU A 44 -13.39 -7.08 -0.51
CA LEU A 44 -12.09 -6.90 -1.15
C LEU A 44 -10.97 -7.37 -0.23
N GLN A 45 -9.92 -7.93 -0.82
CA GLN A 45 -8.68 -8.20 -0.11
C GLN A 45 -7.82 -6.93 -0.09
N VAL A 46 -7.67 -6.33 1.08
CA VAL A 46 -6.76 -5.21 1.29
C VAL A 46 -5.39 -5.76 1.70
N GLN A 47 -4.38 -5.48 0.88
CA GLN A 47 -3.00 -5.90 1.15
C GLN A 47 -2.36 -4.91 2.13
N GLY A 48 -2.64 -5.11 3.43
CA GLY A 48 -2.16 -4.23 4.49
C GLY A 48 -1.73 -4.96 5.75
N THR A 49 -0.85 -4.31 6.50
CA THR A 49 -0.49 -4.68 7.88
C THR A 49 -1.10 -3.66 8.82
N PHE A 50 -1.47 -4.12 10.01
CA PHE A 50 -2.06 -3.28 11.04
C PHE A 50 -1.04 -3.06 12.15
N ILE A 51 -0.80 -1.81 12.49
CA ILE A 51 0.16 -1.38 13.52
C ILE A 51 -0.47 -0.27 14.37
N PRO A 52 0.07 0.04 15.57
CA PRO A 52 -0.45 1.13 16.40
C PRO A 52 -0.51 2.47 15.64
N GLU A 53 -1.59 3.24 15.83
CA GLU A 53 -1.81 4.53 15.13
C GLU A 53 -0.61 5.48 15.23
N GLU A 54 -0.03 5.62 16.42
CA GLU A 54 1.15 6.47 16.66
C GLU A 54 2.34 6.09 15.77
N GLU A 55 2.53 4.79 15.50
CA GLU A 55 3.59 4.32 14.61
C GLU A 55 3.29 4.63 13.13
N VAL A 56 2.02 4.56 12.71
CA VAL A 56 1.59 4.96 11.37
C VAL A 56 1.90 6.45 11.14
N GLU A 57 1.48 7.31 12.06
CA GLU A 57 1.66 8.75 11.95
C GLU A 57 3.14 9.13 11.92
N LYS A 58 3.96 8.52 12.79
CA LYS A 58 5.41 8.73 12.80
C LYS A 58 6.07 8.29 11.51
N ARG A 59 5.59 7.23 10.85
CA ARG A 59 6.30 6.61 9.72
C ARG A 59 5.79 7.08 8.36
N TYR A 60 4.51 7.40 8.19
CA TYR A 60 3.88 7.64 6.88
C TYR A 60 4.61 8.68 6.02
N LEU A 61 4.92 9.86 6.57
CA LEU A 61 5.65 10.92 5.86
C LEU A 61 7.18 10.79 5.95
N ASN A 62 7.69 9.88 6.81
CA ASN A 62 9.11 9.69 7.06
C ASN A 62 9.68 8.45 6.36
N ARG A 63 9.03 8.00 5.28
CA ARG A 63 9.51 6.85 4.49
C ARG A 63 10.53 7.26 3.42
N PRO A 64 11.54 6.42 3.16
CA PRO A 64 12.44 6.63 2.04
C PRO A 64 11.68 6.51 0.70
N TYR A 65 12.06 7.33 -0.27
CA TYR A 65 11.45 7.38 -1.60
C TYR A 65 12.11 6.39 -2.57
N GLY A 66 11.37 5.94 -3.59
CA GLY A 66 11.92 5.19 -4.72
C GLY A 66 12.27 3.73 -4.42
N ASN A 67 13.48 3.30 -4.78
CA ASN A 67 13.95 1.89 -4.71
C ASN A 67 14.13 1.35 -3.28
N ALA A 68 13.75 2.11 -2.25
CA ALA A 68 13.75 1.64 -0.88
C ALA A 68 12.66 0.61 -0.59
N TYR A 69 11.67 0.50 -1.49
CA TYR A 69 10.71 -0.59 -1.47
C TYR A 69 11.29 -1.79 -2.21
N ASP A 70 11.46 -2.90 -1.51
CA ASP A 70 11.73 -4.19 -2.14
C ASP A 70 10.49 -4.58 -2.94
N PHE A 71 10.63 -4.69 -4.25
CA PHE A 71 9.58 -5.11 -5.18
C PHE A 71 9.67 -6.61 -5.52
N SER A 72 10.46 -7.35 -4.77
CA SER A 72 10.69 -8.79 -4.90
C SER A 72 10.38 -9.52 -3.59
N GLN A 73 9.33 -9.08 -2.88
CA GLN A 73 8.97 -9.57 -1.55
C GLN A 73 8.53 -11.05 -1.55
N GLU A 74 8.00 -11.54 -2.68
CA GLU A 74 7.59 -12.94 -2.83
C GLU A 74 8.33 -13.64 -3.98
N LYS A 75 8.67 -14.91 -3.75
CA LYS A 75 9.19 -15.77 -4.82
C LYS A 75 8.10 -16.01 -5.86
N PRO A 76 8.44 -16.06 -7.16
CA PRO A 76 7.54 -16.55 -8.18
C PRO A 76 6.92 -17.89 -7.78
N LEU A 77 5.62 -18.07 -8.03
CA LEU A 77 5.00 -19.39 -7.96
C LEU A 77 5.73 -20.32 -8.93
N GLU A 78 6.29 -21.42 -8.43
CA GLU A 78 6.92 -22.44 -9.26
C GLU A 78 5.91 -22.94 -10.30
N GLY A 79 6.27 -22.83 -11.59
CA GLY A 79 5.43 -23.27 -12.71
C GLY A 79 4.56 -22.17 -13.35
N MET A 80 4.60 -20.93 -12.87
CA MET A 80 3.97 -19.78 -13.55
C MET A 80 5.03 -18.73 -13.96
N PHE A 81 5.56 -18.90 -15.18
CA PHE A 81 6.43 -18.02 -16.00
C PHE A 81 7.68 -17.42 -15.34
#